data_AF-A0A3D2UWC3-F1
#
_entry.id   AF-A0A3D2UWC3-F1
#
_cell.length_a   1.000
_cell.length_b   1.000
_cell.length_c   1.000
_cell.angle_alpha   90.00
_cell.angle_beta   90.00
_cell.angle_gamma   90.00
#
_symmetry.space_group_name_H-M   'P 1'
#
loop_
_entity.id
_entity.type
_entity.pdbx_description
1 polymer ?
#
loop_
_entity_poly.entity_id
_entity_poly.type
_entity_poly.pdbx_seq_one_letter_code
_entity_poly.pdbx_strand_id
1 'polypeptide(L)'
;LPSADEVSSLYDESCENPGKGGVILHLDSVFPEGAFKTAWIAGDTSTRRPRFDYSEGKVVIAEEYSFGSVRICRKDQVIRDHTRPSRK
;
A
#
# COMPACT_ATOMS: atom_id res chain seq x y z
N LEU A 1 -10.14 -8.35 -3.11
CA LEU A 1 -9.25 -7.19 -3.35
C LEU A 1 -10.06 -6.17 -4.13
N PRO A 2 -9.81 -4.87 -3.97
CA PRO A 2 -10.50 -3.85 -4.76
C PRO A 2 -10.23 -4.04 -6.25
N SER A 3 -11.16 -3.61 -7.11
CA SER A 3 -10.95 -3.56 -8.56
C SER A 3 -9.90 -2.51 -8.93
N ALA A 4 -9.44 -2.54 -10.19
CA ALA A 4 -8.58 -1.48 -10.72
C ALA A 4 -9.29 -0.11 -10.65
N ASP A 5 -10.59 -0.08 -10.94
CA ASP A 5 -11.38 1.15 -10.92
C ASP A 5 -11.46 1.74 -9.50
N GLU A 6 -11.74 0.90 -8.50
CA GLU A 6 -11.86 1.31 -7.09
C GLU A 6 -10.56 1.90 -6.52
N VAL A 7 -9.39 1.37 -6.91
CA VAL A 7 -8.11 1.95 -6.45
C VAL A 7 -7.70 3.17 -7.27
N SER A 8 -8.01 3.18 -8.57
CA SER A 8 -7.65 4.31 -9.45
C SER A 8 -8.48 5.55 -9.13
N SER A 9 -9.71 5.39 -8.64
CA SER A 9 -10.54 6.51 -8.18
C SER A 9 -9.98 7.24 -6.95
N LEU A 10 -9.02 6.64 -6.25
CA LEU A 10 -8.32 7.27 -5.13
C LEU A 10 -7.07 8.05 -5.59
N TYR A 11 -6.64 7.87 -6.84
CA TYR A 11 -5.46 8.54 -7.38
C TYR A 11 -5.80 9.95 -7.85
N ASP A 12 -5.02 10.92 -7.39
CA ASP A 12 -5.11 12.32 -7.80
C ASP A 12 -3.71 12.90 -7.89
N GLU A 13 -3.29 13.23 -9.12
CA GLU A 13 -1.95 13.76 -9.43
C GLU A 13 -1.65 15.09 -8.71
N SER A 14 -2.69 15.84 -8.34
CA SER A 14 -2.54 17.09 -7.58
C SER A 14 -2.27 16.89 -6.09
N CYS A 15 -2.51 15.68 -5.57
CA CYS A 15 -2.25 15.36 -4.18
C CYS A 15 -0.76 15.03 -3.98
N GLU A 16 -0.19 15.55 -2.90
CA GLU A 16 1.18 15.28 -2.48
C GLU A 16 1.19 14.75 -1.04
N ASN A 17 1.06 13.43 -0.88
CA ASN A 17 1.10 12.80 0.44
C ASN A 17 2.43 12.09 0.69
N PRO A 18 3.17 12.43 1.76
CA PRO A 18 4.42 11.75 2.08
C PRO A 18 4.17 10.28 2.43
N GLY A 19 4.60 9.40 1.53
CA GLY A 19 4.55 7.97 1.69
C GLY A 19 5.71 7.44 2.52
N LYS A 20 5.63 6.14 2.83
CA LYS A 20 6.70 5.44 3.53
C LYS A 20 8.00 5.51 2.74
N GLY A 21 9.08 5.96 3.38
CA GLY A 21 10.40 6.09 2.75
C GLY A 21 10.59 7.40 1.97
N GLY A 22 9.72 8.39 2.16
CA GLY A 22 9.86 9.73 1.57
C GLY A 22 9.39 9.83 0.11
N VAL A 23 8.73 8.79 -0.41
CA VAL A 23 8.13 8.82 -1.75
C VAL A 23 6.83 9.62 -1.70
N ILE A 24 6.65 10.57 -2.61
CA ILE A 24 5.38 11.31 -2.74
C ILE A 24 4.34 10.40 -3.39
N LEU A 25 3.16 10.34 -2.77
CA LEU A 25 2.03 9.58 -3.25
C LEU A 25 0.91 10.52 -3.68
N HIS A 26 0.34 10.23 -4.84
CA HIS A 26 -0.75 10.96 -5.47
C HIS A 26 -2.09 10.30 -5.13
N LEU A 27 -2.42 10.26 -3.84
CA LEU A 27 -3.73 9.82 -3.32
C LEU A 27 -4.24 10.82 -2.30
N ASP A 28 -5.51 10.74 -1.91
CA ASP A 28 -6.13 11.69 -0.96
C ASP A 28 -5.37 11.84 0.37
N SER A 29 -5.32 13.06 0.91
CA SER A 29 -4.69 13.39 2.21
C SER A 29 -5.39 12.82 3.45
N VAL A 30 -6.60 12.26 3.29
CA VAL A 30 -7.27 11.47 4.35
C VAL A 30 -6.47 10.21 4.71
N PHE A 31 -5.60 9.76 3.80
CA PHE A 31 -4.69 8.67 4.07
C PHE A 31 -3.53 9.14 4.94
N PRO A 32 -3.16 8.38 5.98
CA PRO A 32 -2.15 8.81 6.93
C PRO A 32 -0.77 8.91 6.27
N GLU A 33 0.04 9.84 6.76
CA GLU A 33 1.46 9.92 6.45
C GLU A 33 2.16 8.57 6.68
N GLY A 34 3.07 8.19 5.78
CA GLY A 34 3.75 6.91 5.83
C GLY A 34 2.90 5.74 5.31
N ALA A 35 1.80 6.02 4.59
CA ALA A 35 1.09 5.04 3.81
C ALA A 35 2.02 4.33 2.79
N PHE A 36 1.65 3.10 2.43
CA PHE A 36 2.36 2.37 1.40
C PHE A 36 1.91 2.86 0.01
N LYS A 37 2.87 2.99 -0.91
CA LYS A 37 2.62 3.47 -2.27
C LYS A 37 1.82 2.52 -3.16
N THR A 38 1.58 1.29 -2.73
CA THR A 38 0.92 0.28 -3.58
C THR A 38 -0.24 -0.41 -2.89
N ALA A 39 -1.27 -0.74 -3.67
CA ALA A 39 -2.40 -1.57 -3.27
C ALA A 39 -2.52 -2.80 -4.17
N TRP A 40 -2.82 -3.96 -3.59
CA TRP A 40 -3.15 -5.16 -4.36
C TRP A 40 -4.56 -5.04 -4.94
N ILE A 41 -4.72 -5.35 -6.23
CA ILE A 41 -6.02 -5.32 -6.92
C ILE A 41 -6.50 -6.70 -7.29
N ALA A 42 -7.81 -6.85 -7.48
CA ALA A 42 -8.40 -8.07 -8.03
C ALA A 42 -7.89 -8.31 -9.46
N GLY A 43 -7.58 -9.57 -9.77
CA GLY A 43 -7.12 -9.99 -11.09
C GLY A 43 -6.73 -11.46 -11.07
N ASP A 44 -6.42 -12.02 -12.25
CA ASP A 44 -5.85 -13.37 -12.34
C ASP A 44 -4.51 -13.38 -11.61
N THR A 45 -4.40 -14.19 -10.55
CA THR A 45 -3.23 -14.27 -9.66
C THR A 45 -2.37 -15.49 -9.91
N SER A 46 -2.70 -16.29 -10.94
CA SER A 46 -2.08 -17.59 -11.22
C SER A 46 -0.60 -17.49 -11.62
N THR A 47 -0.20 -16.41 -12.29
CA THR A 47 1.20 -16.17 -12.72
C THR A 47 1.66 -14.72 -12.57
N ARG A 48 0.72 -13.79 -12.34
CA ARG A 48 0.95 -12.35 -12.31
C ARG A 48 0.08 -11.78 -11.22
N ARG A 49 0.62 -11.02 -10.27
CA ARG A 49 -0.23 -10.39 -9.24
C ARG A 49 -0.29 -8.88 -9.47
N PRO A 50 -1.40 -8.35 -10.00
CA PRO A 50 -1.49 -6.93 -10.31
C PRO A 50 -1.59 -6.09 -9.03
N ARG A 51 -0.95 -4.93 -9.06
CA ARG A 51 -0.97 -3.90 -8.02
C ARG A 51 -1.12 -2.54 -8.64
N PHE A 52 -1.77 -1.63 -7.95
CA PHE A 52 -1.79 -0.22 -8.33
C PHE A 52 -0.71 0.54 -7.55
N ASP A 53 0.04 1.41 -8.23
CA ASP A 53 1.07 2.28 -7.65
C ASP A 53 0.56 3.72 -7.61
N TYR A 54 0.32 4.25 -6.39
CA TYR A 54 -0.12 5.61 -6.14
C TYR A 54 0.96 6.67 -6.37
N SER A 55 2.24 6.28 -6.52
CA SER A 55 3.29 7.22 -6.93
C SER A 55 3.34 7.44 -8.44
N GLU A 56 2.77 6.51 -9.24
CA GLU A 56 2.83 6.59 -10.71
C GLU A 56 1.46 6.56 -11.40
N GLY A 57 0.38 6.26 -10.67
CA GLY A 57 -0.98 6.15 -11.21
C GLY A 57 -1.18 4.95 -12.12
N LYS A 58 -0.42 3.87 -11.94
CA LYS A 58 -0.35 2.74 -12.89
C LYS A 58 -0.51 1.39 -12.22
N VAL A 59 -1.01 0.43 -12.99
CA VAL A 59 -1.01 -0.98 -12.61
C VAL A 59 0.35 -1.60 -12.94
N VAL A 60 1.02 -2.13 -11.92
CA VAL A 60 2.30 -2.85 -12.01
C VAL A 60 2.09 -4.30 -11.63
N ILE A 61 2.78 -5.21 -12.31
CA ILE A 61 2.64 -6.65 -12.06
C ILE A 61 3.81 -7.12 -11.19
N ALA A 62 3.47 -7.73 -10.06
CA ALA A 62 4.46 -8.40 -9.23
C ALA A 62 4.79 -9.78 -9.83
N GLU A 63 6.08 -10.03 -10.04
CA GLU A 63 6.59 -11.38 -10.26
C GLU A 63 6.65 -12.13 -8.92
N GLU A 64 6.38 -13.43 -8.99
CA GLU A 64 5.91 -14.34 -7.92
C GLU A 64 6.81 -14.45 -6.66
N TYR A 65 7.98 -13.81 -6.63
CA TYR A 65 8.97 -13.92 -5.55
C TYR A 65 9.32 -12.61 -4.83
N SER A 66 8.66 -11.50 -5.14
CA SER A 66 8.86 -10.22 -4.41
C SER A 66 8.01 -10.15 -3.13
N PHE A 67 8.29 -11.00 -2.15
CA PHE A 67 7.59 -11.06 -0.83
C PHE A 67 7.94 -9.90 0.14
N GLY A 68 8.77 -8.95 -0.27
CA GLY A 68 9.23 -7.84 0.59
C GLY A 68 8.25 -6.67 0.58
N SER A 69 7.40 -6.58 1.61
CA SER A 69 6.32 -5.58 1.79
C SER A 69 5.17 -5.83 0.79
N VAL A 70 3.94 -6.07 1.21
CA VAL A 70 3.00 -5.02 1.60
C VAL A 70 1.76 -5.78 2.13
N ARG A 71 1.47 -5.63 3.42
CA ARG A 71 0.21 -6.11 4.03
C ARG A 71 -0.83 -5.01 3.94
N ILE A 72 -2.08 -5.37 3.67
CA ILE A 72 -3.21 -4.41 3.55
C ILE A 72 -3.52 -3.71 4.88
N CYS A 73 -3.25 -4.33 6.02
CA CYS A 73 -3.23 -3.68 7.33
C CYS A 73 -2.19 -4.38 8.21
N ARG A 74 -1.55 -3.69 9.17
CA ARG A 74 -0.77 -4.35 10.21
C ARG A 74 -1.66 -5.38 10.92
N LYS A 75 -1.22 -6.64 11.03
CA LYS A 75 -1.90 -7.67 11.86
C LYS A 75 -1.76 -7.38 13.35
N ASP A 76 -0.71 -6.65 13.73
CA ASP A 76 -0.34 -6.43 15.12
C ASP A 76 -0.60 -4.97 15.53
N GLN A 77 -1.06 -4.79 16.77
CA GLN A 77 -1.34 -3.49 17.37
C GLN A 77 -0.07 -2.63 17.42
N VAL A 78 -0.20 -1.31 17.20
CA VAL A 78 0.95 -0.39 17.28
C VAL A 78 1.46 -0.36 18.72
N ILE A 79 2.63 -0.95 18.95
CA ILE A 79 3.33 -0.88 20.23
C ILE A 79 3.90 0.53 20.35
N ARG A 80 3.31 1.35 21.23
CA ARG A 80 3.76 2.72 21.50
C ARG A 80 4.81 2.80 22.62
N ASP A 81 4.96 1.73 23.39
CA ASP A 81 5.86 1.66 24.53
C ASP A 81 6.68 0.37 24.48
N HIS A 82 7.97 0.50 24.17
CA HIS A 82 8.89 -0.64 24.01
C HIS A 82 9.37 -1.22 25.35
N THR A 83 8.94 -0.66 26.48
CA THR A 83 9.41 -1.07 27.80
C THR A 83 8.58 -2.19 28.44
N ARG A 84 7.42 -2.55 27.86
CA ARG A 84 6.54 -3.55 28.47
C ARG A 84 6.94 -4.97 28.04
N PRO A 85 7.24 -5.88 28.97
CA PRO A 85 7.57 -7.25 28.63
C PRO A 85 6.35 -7.97 28.03
N SER A 86 6.59 -8.72 26.96
CA SER A 86 5.58 -9.55 26.30
C SER A 86 5.03 -10.58 27.30
N ARG A 87 3.71 -10.59 27.53
CA ARG A 87 3.07 -11.64 28.33
C ARG A 87 3.01 -12.91 27.47
N LYS A 88 3.58 -14.01 28.00
CA LYS A 88 3.54 -15.36 27.42
C LYS A 88 2.11 -15.86 27.24
#